data_AF-A0A328UBW6-F1
#
_entry.id   AF-A0A328UBW6-F1
#
_cell.length_a   1.000
_cell.length_b   1.000
_cell.length_c   1.000
_cell.angle_alpha   90.00
_cell.angle_beta   90.00
_cell.angle_gamma   90.00
#
_symmetry.space_group_name_H-M   'P 1'
#
loop_
_entity.id
_entity.type
_entity.pdbx_description
1 polymer ?
#
loop_
_entity_poly.entity_id
_entity_poly.type
_entity_poly.pdbx_seq_one_letter_code
_entity_poly.pdbx_strand_id
1 'polypeptide(L)'
;MNVTDARVRRATDREGIHCCEVEVHTDDAETPELLAYFGASFDNDYDMIAVVKNDAKSEIDWYDNNMHTAFTDVSEELFDTPTMKTDWGRRETFKEQVLSYPGIRAEIGRLMDWS
;
A
#
# COMPACT_ATOMS: atom_id res chain seq x y z
N MET A 1 -8.30 -3.22 -11.85
CA MET A 1 -7.79 -3.42 -10.50
C MET A 1 -8.87 -3.12 -9.47
N ASN A 2 -9.35 -4.19 -8.86
CA ASN A 2 -10.22 -4.24 -7.69
C ASN A 2 -9.43 -4.91 -6.55
N VAL A 3 -9.65 -4.44 -5.33
CA VAL A 3 -9.09 -5.10 -4.15
C VAL A 3 -9.90 -6.37 -3.88
N THR A 4 -9.20 -7.49 -3.68
CA THR A 4 -9.80 -8.80 -3.38
C THR A 4 -9.59 -9.21 -1.93
N ASP A 5 -8.48 -8.80 -1.32
CA ASP A 5 -8.21 -8.94 0.12
C ASP A 5 -7.33 -7.77 0.62
N ALA A 6 -7.46 -7.43 1.90
CA ALA A 6 -6.59 -6.46 2.54
C ALA A 6 -6.31 -6.85 4.00
N ARG A 7 -5.05 -6.66 4.43
CA ARG A 7 -4.61 -6.98 5.78
C ARG A 7 -3.56 -6.00 6.28
N VAL A 8 -3.78 -5.44 7.46
CA VAL A 8 -2.75 -4.62 8.14
C VAL A 8 -1.60 -5.53 8.59
N ARG A 9 -0.36 -5.14 8.24
CA ARG A 9 0.86 -5.85 8.62
C ARG A 9 1.47 -5.28 9.90
N ARG A 10 1.78 -3.98 9.91
CA ARG A 10 2.44 -3.29 11.04
C ARG A 10 2.39 -1.78 10.88
N ALA A 11 2.55 -1.05 11.99
CA ALA A 11 2.99 0.34 11.94
C ALA A 11 4.49 0.42 11.59
N THR A 12 4.86 1.45 10.85
CA THR A 12 6.23 1.75 10.45
C THR A 12 6.41 3.26 10.33
N ASP A 13 7.66 3.70 10.26
CA ASP A 13 8.00 5.04 9.84
C ASP A 13 8.53 4.99 8.40
N ARG A 14 7.97 5.83 7.53
CA ARG A 14 8.45 6.00 6.16
C ARG A 14 8.75 7.48 5.96
N GLU A 15 10.03 7.79 5.73
CA GLU A 15 10.49 9.16 5.47
C GLU A 15 10.11 10.17 6.57
N GLY A 16 10.03 9.72 7.83
CA GLY A 16 9.63 10.56 8.97
C GLY A 16 8.11 10.67 9.16
N ILE A 17 7.32 9.93 8.39
CA ILE A 17 5.87 9.86 8.50
C ILE A 17 5.48 8.53 9.14
N HIS A 18 4.85 8.63 10.31
CA HIS A 18 4.26 7.48 10.99
C HIS A 18 3.05 6.96 10.19
N CYS A 19 3.11 5.70 9.77
CA CYS A 19 2.12 5.10 8.90
C CYS A 19 1.94 3.60 9.16
N CYS A 20 0.84 3.04 8.70
CA CYS A 20 0.58 1.61 8.70
C CYS A 20 0.82 1.00 7.32
N GLU A 21 1.55 -0.10 7.30
CA GLU A 21 1.72 -0.97 6.15
C GLU A 21 0.51 -1.92 6.06
N VAL A 22 -0.17 -1.90 4.91
CA VAL A 22 -1.32 -2.75 4.59
C VAL A 22 -0.98 -3.57 3.36
N GLU A 23 -1.00 -4.89 3.50
CA GLU A 23 -0.95 -5.82 2.38
C GLU A 23 -2.28 -5.82 1.65
N VAL A 24 -2.24 -5.69 0.34
CA VAL A 24 -3.40 -5.62 -0.54
C VAL A 24 -3.25 -6.65 -1.65
N HIS A 25 -4.23 -7.54 -1.78
CA HIS A 25 -4.33 -8.47 -2.90
C HIS A 25 -5.33 -7.90 -3.90
N THR A 26 -5.02 -8.01 -5.20
CA THR A 26 -5.88 -7.49 -6.26
C THR A 26 -6.21 -8.56 -7.29
N ASP A 27 -7.22 -8.30 -8.12
CA ASP A 27 -7.55 -9.12 -9.30
C ASP A 27 -6.67 -8.79 -10.53
N ASP A 28 -5.70 -7.89 -10.39
CA ASP A 28 -4.83 -7.43 -11.46
C ASP A 28 -3.62 -8.36 -11.62
N ALA A 29 -3.39 -8.88 -12.83
CA ALA A 29 -2.32 -9.84 -13.09
C ALA A 29 -0.91 -9.21 -13.01
N GLU A 30 -0.79 -7.91 -13.23
CA GLU A 30 0.50 -7.21 -13.18
C GLU A 30 0.85 -6.80 -11.74
N THR A 31 -0.16 -6.58 -10.91
CA THR A 31 -0.02 -6.20 -9.50
C THR A 31 -0.91 -7.04 -8.56
N PRO A 32 -0.71 -8.37 -8.50
CA PRO A 32 -1.54 -9.25 -7.69
C PRO A 32 -1.37 -9.00 -6.18
N GLU A 33 -0.18 -8.55 -5.77
CA GLU A 33 0.18 -8.25 -4.39
C GLU A 33 0.85 -6.88 -4.30
N LEU A 34 0.30 -6.02 -3.44
CA LEU A 34 0.76 -4.65 -3.21
C LEU A 34 0.92 -4.41 -1.70
N LEU A 35 1.76 -3.45 -1.35
CA LEU A 35 1.84 -2.88 0.00
C LEU A 35 1.43 -1.41 -0.08
N ALA A 36 0.30 -1.08 0.53
CA ALA A 36 -0.19 0.27 0.64
C ALA A 36 0.16 0.84 2.03
N TYR A 37 0.68 2.06 2.06
CA TYR A 37 1.03 2.77 3.28
C TYR A 37 -0.04 3.80 3.60
N PHE A 38 -0.57 3.76 4.82
CA PHE A 38 -1.63 4.67 5.28
C PHE A 38 -1.14 5.52 6.44
N GLY A 39 -1.25 6.84 6.32
CA GLY A 39 -0.97 7.79 7.40
C GLY A 39 -2.25 8.36 7.98
N ALA A 40 -2.13 9.00 9.15
CA ALA A 40 -3.21 9.80 9.70
C ALA A 40 -3.54 10.99 8.77
N SER A 41 -4.83 11.18 8.50
CA SER A 41 -5.35 12.38 7.83
C SER A 41 -5.87 13.39 8.86
N PHE A 42 -5.97 14.66 8.46
CA PHE A 42 -6.52 15.73 9.31
C PHE A 42 -8.00 15.54 9.66
N ASP A 43 -8.74 14.75 8.87
CA ASP A 43 -10.18 14.54 9.00
C ASP A 43 -10.57 13.34 9.90
N ASN A 44 -9.69 12.89 10.79
CA ASN A 44 -9.84 11.64 11.57
C ASN A 44 -10.03 10.39 10.70
N ASP A 45 -9.46 10.42 9.49
CA ASP A 45 -9.42 9.29 8.56
C ASP A 45 -7.97 8.91 8.24
N TYR A 46 -7.76 8.06 7.25
CA TYR A 46 -6.44 7.65 6.81
C TYR A 46 -6.22 8.02 5.35
N ASP A 47 -5.09 8.66 5.06
CA ASP A 47 -4.69 8.89 3.68
C ASP A 47 -3.65 7.86 3.25
N MET A 48 -3.77 7.40 2.00
CA MET A 48 -2.77 6.53 1.41
C MET A 48 -1.56 7.37 1.04
N ILE A 49 -0.39 7.10 1.60
CA ILE A 49 0.83 7.87 1.33
C ILE A 49 1.54 7.31 0.10
N ALA A 50 1.65 5.99 -0.01
CA ALA A 50 2.38 5.31 -1.07
C ALA A 50 1.82 3.91 -1.31
N VAL A 51 2.08 3.38 -2.50
CA VAL A 51 1.84 1.99 -2.88
C VAL A 51 3.11 1.44 -3.49
N VAL A 52 3.61 0.34 -2.94
CA VAL A 52 4.78 -0.35 -3.47
C VAL A 52 4.42 -1.76 -3.91
N LYS A 53 5.05 -2.21 -4.98
CA LYS A 53 5.00 -3.60 -5.43
C LYS A 53 6.13 -4.36 -4.78
N ASN A 54 5.83 -5.56 -4.27
CA ASN A 54 6.84 -6.48 -3.81
C ASN A 54 7.35 -7.30 -5.00
N ASP A 55 8.53 -6.94 -5.54
CA ASP A 55 9.11 -7.66 -6.68
C ASP A 55 9.83 -8.96 -6.26
N ALA A 56 9.98 -9.21 -4.96
CA ALA A 56 10.73 -10.34 -4.40
C ALA A 56 10.08 -11.73 -4.62
N LYS A 57 8.97 -11.83 -5.36
CA LYS A 57 8.29 -13.10 -5.67
C LYS A 57 8.56 -13.63 -7.08
N SER A 58 9.21 -12.88 -7.97
CA SER A 58 9.37 -13.32 -9.37
C SER A 58 10.55 -14.25 -9.63
N GLU A 59 11.56 -14.34 -8.77
CA GLU A 59 12.69 -15.24 -9.02
C GLU A 59 13.17 -15.92 -7.72
N ILE A 60 12.81 -17.20 -7.56
CA ILE A 60 13.57 -18.09 -6.69
C ILE A 60 14.89 -18.39 -7.43
N ASP A 61 15.94 -17.62 -7.18
CA ASP A 61 17.32 -18.12 -7.27
C ASP A 61 18.17 -17.69 -6.05
N TRP A 62 18.13 -18.60 -5.08
CA TRP A 62 18.95 -18.89 -3.93
C TRP A 62 20.48 -18.78 -4.15
N TYR A 63 21.16 -18.40 -3.06
CA TYR A 63 22.61 -18.22 -2.83
C TYR A 63 23.18 -16.81 -3.07
N ASP A 64 23.61 -16.19 -1.97
CA ASP A 64 24.47 -15.01 -1.95
C ASP A 64 23.84 -13.70 -2.49
N ASN A 65 23.03 -13.04 -1.66
CA ASN A 65 23.15 -11.58 -1.52
C ASN A 65 22.41 -11.09 -0.26
N ASN A 66 23.20 -10.62 0.71
CA ASN A 66 22.72 -9.66 1.69
C ASN A 66 22.08 -8.48 0.94
N MET A 67 20.83 -8.15 1.27
CA MET A 67 20.22 -6.84 0.98
C MET A 67 19.67 -6.61 -0.45
N HIS A 68 18.57 -7.29 -0.82
CA HIS A 68 17.67 -6.77 -1.85
C HIS A 68 16.21 -7.20 -1.62
N THR A 69 15.55 -6.55 -0.66
CA THR A 69 14.08 -6.45 -0.72
C THR A 69 13.76 -5.27 -1.63
N ALA A 70 13.72 -5.48 -2.95
CA ALA A 70 13.32 -4.45 -3.89
C ALA A 70 11.81 -4.22 -3.77
N PHE A 71 11.44 -3.21 -2.98
CA PHE A 71 10.12 -2.61 -3.06
C PHE A 71 10.20 -1.50 -4.11
N THR A 72 9.47 -1.66 -5.21
CA THR A 72 9.36 -0.61 -6.23
C THR A 72 8.14 0.23 -5.91
N ASP A 73 8.33 1.55 -5.76
CA ASP A 73 7.20 2.46 -5.64
C ASP A 73 6.47 2.54 -6.98
N VAL A 74 5.22 2.09 -6.98
CA VAL A 74 4.37 2.02 -8.17
C VAL A 74 3.20 3.00 -8.03
N SER A 75 3.26 3.94 -7.09
CA SER A 75 2.17 4.90 -6.85
C SER A 75 1.92 5.75 -8.09
N GLU A 76 2.98 6.20 -8.76
CA GLU A 76 2.86 6.99 -9.98
C GLU A 76 2.32 6.13 -11.12
N GLU A 77 2.91 4.95 -11.36
CA GLU A 77 2.53 4.07 -12.48
C GLU A 77 1.09 3.52 -12.36
N LEU A 78 0.68 3.10 -11.16
CA LEU A 78 -0.66 2.53 -10.91
C LEU A 78 -1.78 3.55 -11.13
N PHE A 79 -1.48 4.82 -10.90
CA PHE A 79 -2.44 5.90 -10.96
C PHE A 79 -2.08 6.91 -12.04
N ASP A 80 -1.20 6.61 -13.01
CA ASP A 80 -0.94 7.52 -14.12
C ASP A 80 -2.08 7.48 -15.15
N THR A 81 -2.38 8.64 -15.73
CA THR A 81 -3.26 8.76 -16.89
C THR A 81 -2.43 8.82 -18.17
N PRO A 82 -3.00 8.53 -19.35
CA PRO A 82 -2.32 8.72 -20.64
C PRO A 82 -1.78 10.14 -20.90
N THR A 83 -2.13 11.11 -20.04
CA THR A 83 -1.65 12.50 -20.08
C THR A 83 -0.51 12.79 -19.10
N MET A 84 0.13 11.78 -18.51
CA MET A 84 1.19 11.92 -17.49
C MET A 84 0.70 12.73 -16.28
N LYS A 85 -0.53 12.48 -15.86
CA LYS A 85 -1.15 13.08 -14.68
C LYS A 85 -1.69 11.98 -13.80
N THR A 86 -1.55 12.13 -12.48
CA THR A 86 -2.18 11.23 -11.51
C THR A 86 -3.71 11.26 -11.64
N ASP A 87 -4.30 10.08 -11.84
CA ASP A 87 -5.72 9.78 -11.75
C ASP A 87 -6.13 9.73 -10.27
N TRP A 88 -6.38 10.92 -9.73
CA TRP A 88 -6.86 11.07 -8.35
C TRP A 88 -8.15 10.30 -8.09
N GLY A 89 -9.03 10.14 -9.07
CA GLY A 89 -10.28 9.39 -8.91
C GLY A 89 -10.03 7.89 -8.67
N ARG A 90 -9.15 7.29 -9.48
CA ARG A 90 -8.75 5.89 -9.34
C ARG A 90 -7.98 5.65 -8.05
N ARG A 91 -7.08 6.58 -7.68
CA ARG A 91 -6.33 6.54 -6.42
C ARG A 91 -7.26 6.55 -5.20
N GLU A 92 -8.22 7.47 -5.17
CA GLU A 92 -9.20 7.56 -4.09
C GLU A 92 -10.10 6.33 -4.05
N THR A 93 -10.50 5.80 -5.22
CA THR A 93 -11.30 4.57 -5.30
C THR A 93 -10.55 3.34 -4.77
N PHE A 94 -9.24 3.24 -5.04
CA PHE A 94 -8.40 2.17 -4.48
C PHE A 94 -8.22 2.34 -2.97
N LYS A 95 -7.95 3.56 -2.50
CA LYS A 95 -7.86 3.89 -1.06
C LYS A 95 -9.10 3.45 -0.31
N GLU A 96 -10.28 3.86 -0.78
CA GLU A 96 -11.55 3.54 -0.13
C GLU A 96 -11.88 2.05 -0.20
N GLN A 97 -11.51 1.34 -1.27
CA GLN A 97 -11.65 -0.11 -1.32
C GLN A 97 -10.86 -0.79 -0.20
N VAL A 98 -9.59 -0.45 -0.01
CA VAL A 98 -8.75 -1.02 1.06
C VAL A 98 -9.33 -0.70 2.45
N LEU A 99 -9.68 0.56 2.70
CA LEU A 99 -10.21 0.99 3.99
C LEU A 99 -11.60 0.43 4.30
N SER A 100 -12.35 0.00 3.28
CA SER A 100 -13.65 -0.65 3.44
C SER A 100 -13.56 -2.11 3.89
N TYR A 101 -12.37 -2.72 3.89
CA TYR A 101 -12.21 -4.09 4.38
C TYR A 101 -12.44 -4.19 5.89
N PRO A 102 -13.12 -5.24 6.36
CA PRO A 102 -13.44 -5.41 7.78
C PRO A 102 -12.19 -5.33 8.67
N GLY A 103 -12.21 -4.42 9.65
CA GLY A 103 -11.16 -4.32 10.66
C GLY A 103 -9.94 -3.49 10.25
N ILE A 104 -9.77 -3.11 8.98
CA ILE A 104 -8.61 -2.32 8.53
C ILE A 104 -8.51 -0.99 9.29
N ARG A 105 -9.57 -0.16 9.24
CA ARG A 105 -9.58 1.15 9.93
C ARG A 105 -9.31 1.04 11.43
N ALA A 106 -9.86 0.00 12.07
CA ALA A 106 -9.71 -0.23 13.51
C ALA A 106 -8.27 -0.66 13.86
N GLU A 107 -7.67 -1.54 13.06
CA GLU A 107 -6.30 -2.04 13.29
C GLU A 107 -5.26 -0.95 12.98
N ILE A 108 -5.45 -0.17 11.92
CA ILE A 108 -4.62 1.01 11.64
C ILE A 108 -4.66 1.97 12.84
N GLY A 109 -5.86 2.29 13.33
CA GLY A 109 -6.03 3.16 14.49
C GLY A 109 -5.31 2.63 15.71
N ARG A 110 -5.49 1.34 16.03
CA ARG A 110 -4.83 0.68 17.16
C ARG A 110 -3.30 0.74 17.09
N LEU A 111 -2.73 0.55 15.89
CA LEU A 111 -1.30 0.52 15.69
C LEU A 111 -0.67 1.92 15.68
N MET A 112 -1.42 2.95 15.28
CA MET A 112 -0.96 4.33 15.26
C MET A 112 -1.29 5.11 16.55
N ASP A 113 -2.18 4.60 17.40
CA ASP A 113 -2.54 5.14 18.71
C ASP A 113 -1.49 4.81 19.78
N TRP A 114 -0.21 5.09 19.49
CA TRP A 114 0.85 5.09 20.50
C TRP A 114 1.05 6.53 21.00
N SER A 115 0.13 6.97 21.86
CA SER A 115 0.28 8.16 22.71
C SER A 115 0.30 7.78 24.20
#